data_AF-A0A2V5N6A0-F1
#
_entry.id   AF-A0A2V5N6A0-F1
#
_cell.length_a   1.000
_cell.length_b   1.000
_cell.length_c   1.000
_cell.angle_alpha   90.00
_cell.angle_beta   90.00
_cell.angle_gamma   90.00
#
_symmetry.space_group_name_H-M   'P 1'
#
loop_
_entity.id
_entity.type
_entity.pdbx_description
1 polymer ?
#
loop_
_entity_poly.entity_id
_entity_poly.type
_entity_poly.pdbx_seq_one_letter_code
_entity_poly.pdbx_strand_id
1 'polypeptide(L)'
;MSYESVDALQKVLVESVFHYAQDRKKAAGRALGTLVEIITYYGLKAWGFRDNVAIERPLPEYGNPAITHNVEFSLHPVLRRQSMKLQRFALPLTSKKLRAALDAVGFAHSDLTAKAAQVLSKQGVLRNACTFGESPNAFCIVSVDENEEDRYALTVSVLSRHPFAIFECKRVGIEEGTKKGPQSIEKAKQGAYVARTVSSLQKIRYSDGQIGGVIHLPNGRLYHKPYDELLEEVVASRDGAVLRDFILTVGVVSNHGNWFTDKDHNKELKVLAQSYDWLLFLTDRGLSEFVSEMLLKPTPELTDAREAFLKSYGPENSGNRFTKVKMDMKADLVLRNYFAAHKKKIESWFNVIAPAKRTVKTLQAELRALNDKDWSKILKK
;
A
#
# COMPACT_ATOMS: atom_id res chain seq x y z
N MET A 1 17.83 -20.39 13.18
CA MET A 1 16.94 -20.00 14.29
C MET A 1 15.83 -19.15 13.73
N SER A 2 14.66 -19.76 13.48
CA SER A 2 13.43 -19.05 13.14
C SER A 2 12.89 -18.40 14.41
N TYR A 3 12.62 -17.10 14.39
CA TYR A 3 11.92 -16.45 15.50
C TYR A 3 10.46 -16.89 15.46
N GLU A 4 9.95 -17.41 16.58
CA GLU A 4 8.65 -18.09 16.62
C GLU A 4 7.44 -17.14 16.68
N SER A 5 7.62 -15.86 17.00
CA SER A 5 6.53 -14.86 16.99
C SER A 5 7.01 -13.42 16.77
N VAL A 6 6.10 -12.55 16.32
CA VAL A 6 6.37 -11.10 16.20
C VAL A 6 6.69 -10.44 17.55
N ASP A 7 6.18 -10.96 18.66
CA ASP A 7 6.53 -10.43 20.00
C ASP A 7 7.96 -10.75 20.39
N ALA A 8 8.44 -11.97 20.09
CA ALA A 8 9.84 -12.30 20.26
C ALA A 8 10.73 -11.40 19.41
N LEU A 9 10.31 -11.13 18.16
CA LEU A 9 10.99 -10.18 17.29
C LEU A 9 11.00 -8.76 17.87
N GLN A 10 9.89 -8.29 18.45
CA GLN A 10 9.81 -6.99 19.10
C GLN A 10 10.77 -6.91 20.30
N LYS A 11 10.87 -7.95 21.13
CA LYS A 11 11.83 -8.02 22.24
C LYS A 11 13.28 -7.90 21.74
N VAL A 12 13.64 -8.66 20.71
CA VAL A 12 14.97 -8.59 20.09
C VAL A 12 15.26 -7.18 19.58
N LEU A 13 14.30 -6.52 18.92
CA LEU A 13 14.47 -5.14 18.44
C LEU A 13 14.62 -4.13 19.60
N VAL A 14 13.87 -4.32 20.70
CA VAL A 14 14.00 -3.49 21.92
C VAL A 14 15.42 -3.54 22.46
N GLU A 15 16.03 -4.73 22.50
CA GLU A 15 17.36 -4.95 23.07
C GLU A 15 18.47 -4.53 22.10
N SER A 16 18.35 -4.89 20.82
CA SER A 16 19.43 -4.70 19.84
C SER A 16 19.43 -3.34 19.14
N VAL A 17 18.25 -2.76 18.88
CA VAL A 17 18.10 -1.55 18.06
C VAL A 17 17.65 -0.36 18.89
N PHE A 18 16.62 -0.55 19.73
CA PHE A 18 15.93 0.54 20.42
C PHE A 18 16.36 0.70 21.89
N HIS A 19 17.50 0.13 22.30
CA HIS A 19 17.99 0.21 23.68
C HIS A 19 18.22 1.65 24.18
N TYR A 20 18.41 2.61 23.28
CA TYR A 20 18.60 4.02 23.63
C TYR A 20 17.26 4.77 23.84
N ALA A 21 16.13 4.24 23.36
CA ALA A 21 14.86 4.96 23.37
C ALA A 21 14.23 5.00 24.77
N GLN A 22 13.50 6.08 25.07
CA GLN A 22 12.77 6.22 26.34
C GLN A 22 11.61 5.22 26.45
N ASP A 23 10.83 5.05 25.37
CA ASP A 23 9.78 4.04 25.25
C ASP A 23 10.16 3.02 24.16
N ARG A 24 11.08 2.12 24.53
CA ARG A 24 11.71 1.16 23.61
C ARG A 24 10.69 0.24 22.96
N LYS A 25 9.71 -0.24 23.72
CA LYS A 25 8.67 -1.16 23.23
C LYS A 25 7.80 -0.48 22.16
N LYS A 26 7.36 0.75 22.42
CA LYS A 26 6.58 1.54 21.44
C LYS A 26 7.40 1.87 20.19
N ALA A 27 8.68 2.20 20.33
CA ALA A 27 9.56 2.47 19.20
C ALA A 27 9.72 1.22 18.30
N ALA A 28 10.02 0.06 18.90
CA ALA A 28 10.08 -1.22 18.18
C ALA A 28 8.74 -1.57 17.51
N GLY A 29 7.62 -1.37 18.20
CA GLY A 29 6.29 -1.64 17.65
C GLY A 29 5.92 -0.75 16.44
N ARG A 30 6.30 0.53 16.48
CA ARG A 30 6.12 1.45 15.34
C ARG A 30 6.99 1.07 14.14
N ALA A 31 8.23 0.65 14.40
CA ALA A 31 9.13 0.18 13.36
C ALA A 31 8.58 -1.08 12.68
N LEU A 32 8.06 -2.05 13.45
CA LEU A 32 7.39 -3.23 12.89
C LEU A 32 6.19 -2.84 12.02
N GLY A 33 5.34 -1.90 12.46
CA GLY A 33 4.24 -1.39 11.63
C GLY A 33 4.73 -0.76 10.32
N THR A 34 5.83 0.00 10.38
CA THR A 34 6.46 0.57 9.17
C THR A 34 6.97 -0.53 8.24
N LEU A 35 7.53 -1.61 8.78
CA LEU A 35 8.01 -2.74 7.97
C LEU A 35 6.87 -3.47 7.24
N VAL A 36 5.69 -3.59 7.85
CA VAL A 36 4.49 -4.09 7.15
C VAL A 36 4.15 -3.20 5.95
N GLU A 37 4.15 -1.88 6.14
CA GLU A 37 3.90 -0.92 5.05
C GLU A 37 4.96 -1.00 3.94
N ILE A 38 6.23 -1.16 4.30
CA ILE A 38 7.35 -1.33 3.34
C ILE A 38 7.18 -2.63 2.55
N ILE A 39 6.90 -3.76 3.22
CA ILE A 39 6.68 -5.05 2.53
C ILE A 39 5.51 -4.93 1.54
N THR A 40 4.40 -4.33 1.95
CA THR A 40 3.25 -4.12 1.05
C THR A 40 3.62 -3.22 -0.13
N TYR A 41 4.27 -2.08 0.13
CA TYR A 41 4.61 -1.11 -0.91
C TYR A 41 5.56 -1.69 -1.97
N TYR A 42 6.63 -2.38 -1.56
CA TYR A 42 7.57 -2.99 -2.50
C TYR A 42 7.01 -4.28 -3.13
N GLY A 43 6.10 -4.99 -2.44
CA GLY A 43 5.29 -6.05 -3.04
C GLY A 43 4.47 -5.54 -4.23
N LEU A 44 3.76 -4.42 -4.05
CA LEU A 44 3.01 -3.76 -5.13
C LEU A 44 3.91 -3.33 -6.29
N LYS A 45 5.11 -2.79 -6.00
CA LYS A 45 6.11 -2.48 -7.05
C LYS A 45 6.52 -3.74 -7.81
N ALA A 46 6.84 -4.84 -7.12
CA ALA A 46 7.23 -6.11 -7.74
C ALA A 46 6.08 -6.80 -8.50
N TRP A 47 4.83 -6.43 -8.21
CA TRP A 47 3.67 -6.88 -8.97
C TRP A 47 3.40 -6.07 -10.23
N GLY A 48 4.10 -4.94 -10.42
CA GLY A 48 3.99 -4.06 -11.59
C GLY A 48 3.17 -2.78 -11.35
N PHE A 49 2.74 -2.51 -10.12
CA PHE A 49 1.83 -1.39 -9.81
C PHE A 49 2.54 -0.12 -9.32
N ARG A 50 3.86 -0.03 -9.51
CA ARG A 50 4.67 1.14 -9.10
C ARG A 50 4.11 2.45 -9.66
N ASP A 51 3.64 2.42 -10.90
CA ASP A 51 3.18 3.62 -11.59
C ASP A 51 1.70 3.94 -11.35
N ASN A 52 0.99 3.05 -10.64
CA ASN A 52 -0.43 3.18 -10.30
C ASN A 52 -0.66 3.67 -8.86
N VAL A 53 0.36 3.53 -8.00
CA VAL A 53 0.20 3.69 -6.56
C VAL A 53 0.21 5.16 -6.14
N ALA A 54 -0.79 5.56 -5.36
CA ALA A 54 -0.80 6.77 -4.57
C ALA A 54 -0.76 6.41 -3.08
N ILE A 55 -0.07 7.24 -2.29
CA ILE A 55 0.18 7.00 -0.86
C ILE A 55 -0.58 8.05 -0.03
N GLU A 56 -1.27 7.61 1.02
CA GLU A 56 -1.98 8.48 1.98
C GLU A 56 -2.93 9.50 1.30
N ARG A 57 -3.62 9.07 0.24
CA ARG A 57 -4.55 9.95 -0.51
C ARG A 57 -5.96 9.88 0.09
N PRO A 58 -6.65 11.03 0.27
CA PRO A 58 -8.05 11.03 0.66
C PRO A 58 -8.94 10.37 -0.39
N LEU A 59 -9.83 9.50 0.05
CA LEU A 59 -10.82 8.79 -0.75
C LEU A 59 -12.22 9.05 -0.18
N PRO A 60 -13.19 9.53 -0.97
CA PRO A 60 -14.56 9.70 -0.50
C PRO A 60 -15.29 8.38 -0.31
N GLU A 61 -16.31 8.37 0.55
CA GLU A 61 -17.26 7.26 0.63
C GLU A 61 -18.13 7.19 -0.63
N TYR A 62 -18.54 5.97 -1.00
CA TYR A 62 -19.44 5.72 -2.09
C TYR A 62 -20.78 6.45 -1.86
N GLY A 63 -21.15 7.30 -2.82
CA GLY A 63 -22.37 8.09 -2.73
C GLY A 63 -22.32 9.27 -1.74
N ASN A 64 -21.19 9.51 -1.05
CA ASN A 64 -21.07 10.61 -0.09
C ASN A 64 -19.67 11.29 -0.14
N PRO A 65 -19.47 12.25 -1.07
CA PRO A 65 -18.18 12.92 -1.25
C PRO A 65 -17.76 13.84 -0.09
N ALA A 66 -18.66 14.14 0.86
CA ALA A 66 -18.35 14.97 2.01
C ALA A 66 -17.57 14.22 3.10
N ILE A 67 -17.63 12.89 3.12
CA ILE A 67 -16.88 12.04 4.06
C ILE A 67 -15.69 11.45 3.31
N THR A 68 -14.47 11.73 3.80
CA THR A 68 -13.23 11.28 3.17
C THR A 68 -12.30 10.60 4.16
N HIS A 69 -11.58 9.59 3.67
CA HIS A 69 -10.66 8.77 4.46
C HIS A 69 -9.29 8.73 3.80
N ASN A 70 -8.22 8.91 4.56
CA ASN A 70 -6.88 8.67 4.03
C ASN A 70 -6.61 7.16 4.03
N VAL A 71 -6.35 6.61 2.85
CA VAL A 71 -5.97 5.20 2.71
C VAL A 71 -4.47 5.04 2.57
N GLU A 72 -3.91 3.95 3.10
CA GLU A 72 -2.44 3.72 3.08
C GLU A 72 -1.89 3.72 1.65
N PHE A 73 -2.49 2.90 0.78
CA PHE A 73 -2.22 2.89 -0.65
C PHE A 73 -3.52 2.79 -1.45
N SER A 74 -3.52 3.43 -2.62
CA SER A 74 -4.58 3.29 -3.61
C SER A 74 -3.95 3.08 -4.99
N LEU A 75 -4.53 2.19 -5.80
CA LEU A 75 -4.10 1.91 -7.15
C LEU A 75 -5.06 2.55 -8.14
N HIS A 76 -4.52 3.40 -9.00
CA HIS A 76 -5.30 4.21 -9.94
C HIS A 76 -4.97 3.81 -11.39
N PRO A 77 -5.94 3.89 -12.30
CA PRO A 77 -5.70 3.77 -13.73
C PRO A 77 -4.68 4.80 -14.21
N VAL A 78 -3.67 4.36 -14.96
CA VAL A 78 -2.70 5.24 -15.63
C VAL A 78 -3.33 5.74 -16.92
N LEU A 79 -3.63 7.04 -16.98
CA LEU A 79 -4.20 7.70 -18.15
C LEU A 79 -3.14 8.08 -19.18
N ARG A 80 -1.94 8.43 -18.70
CA ARG A 80 -0.79 8.81 -19.53
C ARG A 80 0.48 8.57 -18.76
N ARG A 81 1.54 8.13 -19.45
CA ARG A 81 2.88 7.94 -18.89
C ARG A 81 3.91 8.68 -19.75
N GLN A 82 4.93 9.23 -19.11
CA GLN A 82 6.12 9.77 -19.77
C GLN A 82 7.38 9.37 -19.01
N SER A 83 8.30 8.73 -19.71
CA SER A 83 9.65 8.52 -19.21
C SER A 83 10.54 9.65 -19.70
N MET A 84 11.44 10.13 -18.84
CA MET A 84 12.37 11.21 -19.16
C MET A 84 13.70 10.99 -18.49
N LYS A 85 14.75 11.52 -19.12
CA LYS A 85 16.11 11.55 -18.56
C LYS A 85 16.49 13.00 -18.30
N LEU A 86 16.82 13.30 -17.06
CA LEU A 86 17.39 14.58 -16.67
C LEU A 86 18.91 14.41 -16.65
N GLN A 87 19.64 15.24 -17.38
CA GLN A 87 21.11 15.28 -17.37
C GLN A 87 21.61 16.55 -16.70
N ARG A 88 22.79 16.48 -16.06
CA ARG A 88 23.43 17.64 -15.40
C ARG A 88 22.50 18.34 -14.42
N PHE A 89 21.72 17.55 -13.69
CA PHE A 89 20.63 18.07 -12.88
C PHE A 89 21.05 18.24 -11.41
N ALA A 90 21.08 19.49 -10.95
CA ALA A 90 21.41 19.81 -9.56
C ALA A 90 20.22 19.56 -8.62
N LEU A 91 20.44 18.78 -7.56
CA LEU A 91 19.46 18.56 -6.49
C LEU A 91 19.19 19.84 -5.67
N PRO A 92 17.99 19.97 -5.06
CA PRO A 92 16.91 19.01 -5.01
C PRO A 92 16.09 18.98 -6.31
N LEU A 93 15.46 17.85 -6.59
CA LEU A 93 14.41 17.73 -7.61
C LEU A 93 13.07 18.17 -7.00
N THR A 94 12.63 19.38 -7.34
CA THR A 94 11.36 19.95 -6.88
C THR A 94 10.30 19.87 -7.98
N SER A 95 9.02 19.96 -7.60
CA SER A 95 7.91 20.03 -8.57
C SER A 95 8.10 21.12 -9.62
N LYS A 96 8.68 22.26 -9.24
CA LYS A 96 8.95 23.39 -10.17
C LYS A 96 9.96 22.97 -11.25
N LYS A 97 11.07 22.34 -10.87
CA LYS A 97 12.08 21.88 -11.83
C LYS A 97 11.56 20.73 -12.70
N LEU A 98 10.79 19.81 -12.11
CA LEU A 98 10.16 18.72 -12.84
C LEU A 98 9.17 19.24 -13.90
N ARG A 99 8.35 20.24 -13.55
CA ARG A 99 7.43 20.88 -14.50
C ARG A 99 8.16 21.51 -15.68
N ALA A 100 9.20 22.30 -15.42
CA ALA A 100 10.00 22.88 -16.50
C ALA A 100 10.55 21.82 -17.47
N ALA A 101 10.99 20.67 -16.95
CA ALA A 101 11.44 19.55 -17.78
C ALA A 101 10.28 18.88 -18.57
N LEU A 102 9.09 18.77 -17.99
CA LEU A 102 7.89 18.25 -18.66
C LEU A 102 7.37 19.21 -19.74
N ASP A 103 7.44 20.52 -19.51
CA ASP A 103 7.04 21.55 -20.47
C ASP A 103 7.93 21.48 -21.72
N ALA A 104 9.24 21.30 -21.53
CA ALA A 104 10.21 21.18 -22.62
C ALA A 104 9.97 19.97 -23.55
N VAL A 105 9.28 18.92 -23.07
CA VAL A 105 8.94 17.73 -23.86
C VAL A 105 7.46 17.68 -24.26
N GLY A 106 6.71 18.77 -24.08
CA GLY A 106 5.30 18.84 -24.46
C GLY A 106 4.38 17.91 -23.64
N PHE A 107 4.78 17.54 -22.42
CA PHE A 107 3.95 16.72 -21.54
C PHE A 107 2.98 17.55 -20.69
N ALA A 108 3.24 18.85 -20.54
CA ALA A 108 2.46 19.77 -19.74
C ALA A 108 0.96 19.67 -20.03
N HIS A 109 0.16 19.50 -18.98
CA HIS A 109 -1.30 19.57 -19.09
C HIS A 109 -1.74 20.93 -18.54
N SER A 110 -2.45 21.70 -19.37
CA SER A 110 -2.93 23.05 -19.04
C SER A 110 -3.74 23.13 -17.74
N ASP A 111 -4.42 22.05 -17.38
CA ASP A 111 -5.42 22.04 -16.31
C ASP A 111 -4.86 21.51 -14.97
N LEU A 112 -3.55 21.27 -14.88
CA LEU A 112 -2.89 20.76 -13.68
C LEU A 112 -2.43 21.88 -12.74
N THR A 113 -3.19 22.10 -11.67
CA THR A 113 -2.77 22.92 -10.52
C THR A 113 -1.49 22.35 -9.89
N ALA A 114 -0.52 23.23 -9.66
CA ALA A 114 0.77 22.85 -9.09
C ALA A 114 0.70 22.54 -7.60
N LYS A 115 1.33 21.42 -7.20
CA LYS A 115 1.61 21.12 -5.80
C LYS A 115 3.09 21.27 -5.53
N ALA A 116 3.43 22.16 -4.59
CA ALA A 116 4.79 22.31 -4.11
C ALA A 116 5.20 21.01 -3.39
N ALA A 117 6.18 20.32 -3.96
CA ALA A 117 6.74 19.11 -3.38
C ALA A 117 8.23 19.00 -3.75
N GLN A 118 8.95 18.24 -2.93
CA GLN A 118 10.32 17.84 -3.20
C GLN A 118 10.31 16.34 -3.47
N VAL A 119 10.60 15.98 -4.72
CA VAL A 119 10.66 14.59 -5.19
C VAL A 119 11.90 13.91 -4.66
N LEU A 120 13.06 14.58 -4.77
CA LEU A 120 14.34 14.06 -4.27
C LEU A 120 15.13 15.19 -3.59
N SER A 121 15.52 14.98 -2.34
CA SER A 121 16.29 15.95 -1.56
C SER A 121 17.76 16.01 -1.97
N LYS A 122 18.49 17.06 -1.55
CA LYS A 122 19.96 17.13 -1.70
C LYS A 122 20.68 16.00 -0.96
N GLN A 123 20.06 15.45 0.09
CA GLN A 123 20.59 14.36 0.91
C GLN A 123 20.18 12.98 0.39
N GLY A 124 19.60 12.88 -0.80
CA GLY A 124 19.21 11.60 -1.39
C GLY A 124 17.93 10.99 -0.80
N VAL A 125 17.07 11.78 -0.14
CA VAL A 125 15.77 11.31 0.37
C VAL A 125 14.70 11.49 -0.71
N LEU A 126 14.22 10.38 -1.24
CA LEU A 126 13.12 10.25 -2.20
C LEU A 126 11.78 10.37 -1.48
N ARG A 127 10.85 11.13 -2.09
CA ARG A 127 9.42 11.04 -1.78
C ARG A 127 8.76 10.05 -2.75
N ASN A 128 8.37 8.89 -2.24
CA ASN A 128 7.73 7.85 -3.03
C ASN A 128 6.38 8.32 -3.59
N ALA A 129 6.09 7.93 -4.85
CA ALA A 129 4.86 8.30 -5.56
C ALA A 129 4.50 9.78 -5.41
N CYS A 130 5.49 10.66 -5.53
CA CYS A 130 5.36 12.07 -5.17
C CYS A 130 4.33 12.76 -6.07
N THR A 131 3.20 13.17 -5.49
CA THR A 131 2.21 13.97 -6.20
C THR A 131 2.73 15.40 -6.39
N PHE A 132 2.82 15.87 -7.63
CA PHE A 132 3.34 17.21 -7.96
C PHE A 132 2.34 18.09 -8.74
N GLY A 133 1.18 17.56 -9.08
CA GLY A 133 0.11 18.29 -9.73
C GLY A 133 -1.21 17.56 -9.69
N GLU A 134 -2.31 18.30 -9.77
CA GLU A 134 -3.65 17.72 -9.84
C GLU A 134 -4.65 18.60 -10.61
N SER A 135 -5.68 17.96 -11.13
CA SER A 135 -6.86 18.57 -11.74
C SER A 135 -8.13 18.00 -11.07
N PRO A 136 -9.33 18.47 -11.46
CA PRO A 136 -10.58 17.90 -10.95
C PRO A 136 -10.74 16.40 -11.22
N ASN A 137 -10.13 15.88 -12.28
CA ASN A 137 -10.34 14.49 -12.75
C ASN A 137 -9.09 13.61 -12.66
N ALA A 138 -7.90 14.18 -12.49
CA ALA A 138 -6.65 13.43 -12.48
C ALA A 138 -5.60 14.03 -11.53
N PHE A 139 -4.52 13.29 -11.28
CA PHE A 139 -3.35 13.80 -10.59
C PHE A 139 -2.07 13.17 -11.13
N CYS A 140 -0.95 13.86 -10.96
CA CYS A 140 0.35 13.42 -11.46
C CYS A 140 1.24 12.95 -10.33
N ILE A 141 1.81 11.76 -10.50
CA ILE A 141 2.87 11.23 -9.65
C ILE A 141 4.16 11.10 -10.45
N VAL A 142 5.28 11.09 -9.74
CA VAL A 142 6.59 10.81 -10.31
C VAL A 142 7.30 9.72 -9.52
N SER A 143 7.95 8.84 -10.26
CA SER A 143 8.85 7.80 -9.77
C SER A 143 10.26 8.09 -10.29
N VAL A 144 11.27 7.94 -9.42
CA VAL A 144 12.68 7.97 -9.83
C VAL A 144 13.09 6.53 -10.16
N ASP A 145 13.45 6.28 -11.41
CA ASP A 145 13.82 4.96 -11.90
C ASP A 145 15.26 4.64 -11.53
N GLU A 146 16.17 5.55 -11.86
CA GLU A 146 17.62 5.42 -11.70
C GLU A 146 18.22 6.77 -11.31
N ASN A 147 19.30 6.73 -10.55
CA ASN A 147 20.14 7.89 -10.25
C ASN A 147 21.63 7.53 -10.41
N GLU A 148 22.29 8.19 -11.35
CA GLU A 148 23.74 8.11 -11.53
C GLU A 148 24.31 9.53 -11.49
N GLU A 149 24.92 9.90 -10.35
CA GLU A 149 25.50 11.23 -10.14
C GLU A 149 24.51 12.39 -10.41
N ASP A 150 24.65 13.06 -11.55
CA ASP A 150 23.83 14.18 -12.02
C ASP A 150 22.78 13.77 -13.08
N ARG A 151 22.63 12.46 -13.33
CA ARG A 151 21.68 11.85 -14.27
C ARG A 151 20.56 11.14 -13.53
N TYR A 152 19.33 11.47 -13.89
CA TYR A 152 18.13 10.89 -13.30
C TYR A 152 17.20 10.39 -14.39
N ALA A 153 16.82 9.12 -14.31
CA ALA A 153 15.71 8.59 -15.10
C ALA A 153 14.45 8.68 -14.26
N LEU A 154 13.39 9.27 -14.81
CA LEU A 154 12.12 9.48 -14.15
C LEU A 154 10.99 8.93 -15.00
N THR A 155 9.97 8.41 -14.32
CA THR A 155 8.68 8.08 -14.91
C THR A 155 7.61 8.93 -14.26
N VAL A 156 6.91 9.72 -15.09
CA VAL A 156 5.77 10.54 -14.70
C VAL A 156 4.49 9.86 -15.18
N SER A 157 3.53 9.71 -14.27
CA SER A 157 2.22 9.11 -14.55
C SER A 157 1.11 10.08 -14.22
N VAL A 158 0.18 10.26 -15.16
CA VAL A 158 -1.12 10.89 -14.93
C VAL A 158 -2.09 9.78 -14.52
N LEU A 159 -2.62 9.88 -13.31
CA LEU A 159 -3.54 8.93 -12.72
C LEU A 159 -4.96 9.49 -12.70
N SER A 160 -5.95 8.65 -12.99
CA SER A 160 -7.35 8.96 -12.69
C SER A 160 -7.51 9.20 -11.19
N ARG A 161 -8.49 10.00 -10.76
CA ARG A 161 -8.82 10.15 -9.34
C ARG A 161 -9.54 8.95 -8.73
N HIS A 162 -10.24 8.18 -9.55
CA HIS A 162 -10.97 6.99 -9.11
C HIS A 162 -10.01 5.79 -9.08
N PRO A 163 -9.70 5.23 -7.90
CA PRO A 163 -8.87 4.04 -7.82
C PRO A 163 -9.67 2.79 -8.22
N PHE A 164 -8.98 1.78 -8.75
CA PHE A 164 -9.57 0.46 -8.93
C PHE A 164 -9.33 -0.47 -7.73
N ALA A 165 -8.38 -0.13 -6.86
CA ALA A 165 -8.12 -0.88 -5.63
C ALA A 165 -7.53 0.00 -4.51
N ILE A 166 -7.71 -0.42 -3.26
CA ILE A 166 -7.05 0.16 -2.08
C ILE A 166 -6.41 -0.92 -1.22
N PHE A 167 -5.35 -0.52 -0.49
CA PHE A 167 -4.67 -1.37 0.48
C PHE A 167 -4.60 -0.65 1.83
N GLU A 168 -4.98 -1.36 2.89
CA GLU A 168 -4.86 -0.92 4.27
C GLU A 168 -3.93 -1.86 5.04
N CYS A 169 -2.83 -1.31 5.56
CA CYS A 169 -1.86 -2.06 6.35
C CYS A 169 -2.13 -1.84 7.84
N LYS A 170 -2.33 -2.92 8.60
CA LYS A 170 -2.58 -2.82 10.04
C LYS A 170 -1.91 -3.95 10.80
N ARG A 171 -1.20 -3.60 11.85
CA ARG A 171 -0.71 -4.55 12.84
C ARG A 171 -1.88 -4.91 13.78
N VAL A 172 -2.12 -6.18 14.08
CA VAL A 172 -3.27 -6.64 14.89
C VAL A 172 -2.82 -7.60 15.99
N GLY A 173 -3.56 -7.65 17.12
CA GLY A 173 -3.29 -8.54 18.25
C GLY A 173 -2.83 -7.82 19.53
N ILE A 174 -2.92 -8.50 20.69
CA ILE A 174 -2.66 -7.94 22.04
C ILE A 174 -1.16 -7.84 22.31
N GLU A 175 -0.69 -6.66 22.73
CA GLU A 175 0.69 -6.53 23.21
C GLU A 175 0.85 -7.19 24.58
N GLU A 176 1.90 -7.99 24.75
CA GLU A 176 2.22 -8.69 26.00
C GLU A 176 2.16 -7.74 27.22
N GLY A 177 1.38 -8.11 28.24
CA GLY A 177 1.18 -7.31 29.46
C GLY A 177 0.00 -6.31 29.41
N THR A 178 -0.77 -6.23 28.32
CA THR A 178 -1.95 -5.35 28.22
C THR A 178 -3.27 -6.13 28.27
N LYS A 179 -4.22 -5.71 29.11
CA LYS A 179 -5.55 -6.33 29.27
C LYS A 179 -6.65 -5.72 28.38
N LYS A 180 -6.47 -4.47 27.93
CA LYS A 180 -7.40 -3.81 26.99
C LYS A 180 -6.93 -4.10 25.57
N GLY A 181 -7.85 -4.46 24.68
CA GLY A 181 -7.56 -4.64 23.25
C GLY A 181 -6.77 -3.43 22.74
N PRO A 182 -5.60 -3.62 22.12
CA PRO A 182 -4.71 -2.50 21.84
C PRO A 182 -5.36 -1.51 20.87
N GLN A 183 -4.91 -0.25 20.93
CA GLN A 183 -5.27 0.80 19.96
C GLN A 183 -5.10 0.34 18.50
N SER A 184 -4.28 -0.67 18.24
CA SER A 184 -4.10 -1.29 16.94
C SER A 184 -5.35 -2.00 16.40
N ILE A 185 -6.16 -2.64 17.26
CA ILE A 185 -7.44 -3.26 16.88
C ILE A 185 -8.44 -2.19 16.48
N GLU A 186 -8.54 -1.09 17.24
CA GLU A 186 -9.44 0.03 16.90
C GLU A 186 -9.03 0.68 15.57
N LYS A 187 -7.73 0.82 15.31
CA LYS A 187 -7.24 1.27 14.00
C LYS A 187 -7.55 0.28 12.87
N ALA A 188 -7.51 -1.02 13.14
CA ALA A 188 -7.88 -2.03 12.17
C ALA A 188 -9.38 -1.99 11.85
N LYS A 189 -10.23 -1.76 12.85
CA LYS A 189 -11.67 -1.54 12.66
C LYS A 189 -11.97 -0.27 11.87
N GLN A 190 -11.19 0.80 12.04
CA GLN A 190 -11.30 2.01 11.21
C GLN A 190 -11.02 1.69 9.74
N GLY A 191 -9.92 0.97 9.43
CA GLY A 191 -9.67 0.52 8.06
C GLY A 191 -10.79 -0.38 7.52
N ALA A 192 -11.33 -1.25 8.38
CA ALA A 192 -12.45 -2.14 8.05
C ALA A 192 -13.76 -1.38 7.78
N TYR A 193 -13.96 -0.21 8.39
CA TYR A 193 -15.06 0.69 8.08
C TYR A 193 -14.86 1.32 6.70
N VAL A 194 -13.66 1.87 6.42
CA VAL A 194 -13.33 2.44 5.11
C VAL A 194 -13.55 1.43 3.99
N ALA A 195 -13.07 0.19 4.15
CA ALA A 195 -13.26 -0.87 3.16
C ALA A 195 -14.73 -1.14 2.83
N ARG A 196 -15.64 -0.97 3.79
CA ARG A 196 -17.08 -1.18 3.57
C ARG A 196 -17.77 0.00 2.90
N THR A 197 -17.25 1.22 3.06
CA THR A 197 -17.95 2.44 2.63
C THR A 197 -17.48 3.01 1.31
N VAL A 198 -16.27 2.67 0.84
CA VAL A 198 -15.69 3.33 -0.35
C VAL A 198 -16.09 2.70 -1.69
N SER A 199 -16.54 1.44 -1.71
CA SER A 199 -16.84 0.70 -2.94
C SER A 199 -18.35 0.61 -3.19
N SER A 200 -18.77 0.64 -4.46
CA SER A 200 -20.18 0.39 -4.83
C SER A 200 -20.66 -1.04 -4.58
N LEU A 201 -19.76 -2.02 -4.51
CA LEU A 201 -20.08 -3.40 -4.14
C LEU A 201 -20.22 -3.52 -2.62
N GLN A 202 -21.45 -3.62 -2.14
CA GLN A 202 -21.79 -3.64 -0.72
C GLN A 202 -22.01 -5.07 -0.22
N LYS A 203 -21.52 -5.37 1.00
CA LYS A 203 -21.74 -6.66 1.68
C LYS A 203 -22.98 -6.60 2.56
N ILE A 204 -23.88 -7.57 2.38
CA ILE A 204 -25.04 -7.80 3.25
C ILE A 204 -25.05 -9.24 3.74
N ARG A 205 -25.67 -9.49 4.90
CA ARG A 205 -25.89 -10.84 5.40
C ARG A 205 -27.31 -11.27 5.08
N TYR A 206 -27.45 -12.39 4.39
CA TYR A 206 -28.74 -13.03 4.14
C TYR A 206 -29.27 -13.71 5.42
N SER A 207 -30.56 -14.01 5.46
CA SER A 207 -31.21 -14.62 6.63
C SER A 207 -30.68 -16.03 6.93
N ASP A 208 -30.11 -16.71 5.94
CA ASP A 208 -29.44 -18.01 6.08
C ASP A 208 -28.00 -17.89 6.61
N GLY A 209 -27.52 -16.67 6.85
CA GLY A 209 -26.18 -16.38 7.35
C GLY A 209 -25.11 -16.21 6.27
N GLN A 210 -25.41 -16.47 4.98
CA GLN A 210 -24.47 -16.25 3.88
C GLN A 210 -24.20 -14.75 3.66
N ILE A 211 -23.04 -14.43 3.09
CA ILE A 211 -22.70 -13.07 2.68
C ILE A 211 -23.11 -12.87 1.23
N GLY A 212 -24.00 -11.92 1.00
CA GLY A 212 -24.39 -11.44 -0.32
C GLY A 212 -23.64 -10.16 -0.70
N GLY A 213 -23.41 -9.99 -2.00
CA GLY A 213 -23.01 -8.73 -2.60
C GLY A 213 -24.22 -8.01 -3.19
N VAL A 214 -24.24 -6.67 -3.10
CA VAL A 214 -25.27 -5.82 -3.70
C VAL A 214 -24.62 -4.64 -4.41
N ILE A 215 -25.10 -4.33 -5.61
CA ILE A 215 -24.76 -3.13 -6.37
C ILE A 215 -26.06 -2.41 -6.73
N HIS A 216 -26.09 -1.09 -6.51
CA HIS A 216 -27.19 -0.24 -7.00
C HIS A 216 -26.88 0.24 -8.42
N LEU A 217 -27.62 -0.28 -9.40
CA LEU A 217 -27.40 0.01 -10.81
C LEU A 217 -27.94 1.41 -11.20
N PRO A 218 -27.44 2.01 -12.30
CA PRO A 218 -27.92 3.32 -12.77
C PRO A 218 -29.42 3.39 -13.08
N ASN A 219 -30.06 2.25 -13.38
CA ASN A 219 -31.50 2.16 -13.63
C ASN A 219 -32.35 2.06 -12.34
N GLY A 220 -31.73 2.23 -11.16
CA GLY A 220 -32.40 2.16 -9.86
C GLY A 220 -32.60 0.75 -9.30
N ARG A 221 -32.17 -0.30 -10.02
CA ARG A 221 -32.30 -1.69 -9.55
C ARG A 221 -31.16 -2.07 -8.62
N LEU A 222 -31.47 -2.86 -7.60
CA LEU A 222 -30.48 -3.59 -6.81
C LEU A 222 -30.15 -4.90 -7.50
N TYR A 223 -28.90 -5.06 -7.91
CA TYR A 223 -28.36 -6.32 -8.41
C TYR A 223 -27.61 -7.01 -7.28
N HIS A 224 -27.93 -8.28 -7.02
CA HIS A 224 -27.36 -9.02 -5.90
C HIS A 224 -27.12 -10.50 -6.23
N LYS A 225 -26.07 -11.07 -5.63
CA LYS A 225 -25.63 -12.46 -5.75
C LYS A 225 -24.85 -12.86 -4.49
N PRO A 226 -24.52 -14.15 -4.27
CA PRO A 226 -23.48 -14.53 -3.32
C PRO A 226 -22.23 -13.67 -3.54
N TYR A 227 -21.62 -13.19 -2.45
CA TYR A 227 -20.64 -12.12 -2.52
C TYR A 227 -19.43 -12.45 -3.41
N ASP A 228 -18.86 -13.65 -3.24
CA ASP A 228 -17.67 -14.06 -3.99
C ASP A 228 -17.98 -14.19 -5.50
N GLU A 229 -19.18 -14.64 -5.86
CA GLU A 229 -19.64 -14.72 -7.26
C GLU A 229 -19.80 -13.32 -7.85
N LEU A 230 -20.42 -12.39 -7.10
CA LEU A 230 -20.58 -11.01 -7.58
C LEU A 230 -19.24 -10.30 -7.72
N LEU A 231 -18.32 -10.52 -6.79
CA LEU A 231 -16.97 -9.95 -6.85
C LEU A 231 -16.23 -10.42 -8.11
N GLU A 232 -16.26 -11.74 -8.39
CA GLU A 232 -15.66 -12.30 -9.61
C GLU A 232 -16.28 -11.70 -10.87
N GLU A 233 -17.62 -11.60 -10.91
CA GLU A 233 -18.34 -11.01 -12.03
C GLU A 233 -17.96 -9.55 -12.27
N VAL A 234 -17.90 -8.74 -11.21
CA VAL A 234 -17.53 -7.33 -11.30
C VAL A 234 -16.10 -7.18 -11.80
N VAL A 235 -15.15 -7.95 -11.23
CA VAL A 235 -13.75 -7.93 -11.67
C VAL A 235 -13.60 -8.37 -13.13
N ALA A 236 -14.39 -9.34 -13.59
CA ALA A 236 -14.38 -9.81 -14.98
C ALA A 236 -15.10 -8.84 -15.94
N SER A 237 -16.04 -8.03 -15.45
CA SER A 237 -16.90 -7.16 -16.26
C SER A 237 -16.12 -6.10 -17.06
N ARG A 238 -16.75 -5.56 -18.09
CA ARG A 238 -16.34 -4.32 -18.78
C ARG A 238 -17.46 -3.28 -18.78
N ASP A 239 -18.55 -3.57 -18.09
CA ASP A 239 -19.72 -2.70 -18.00
C ASP A 239 -19.46 -1.58 -16.98
N GLY A 240 -19.56 -0.34 -17.45
CA GLY A 240 -19.42 0.83 -16.60
C GLY A 240 -20.48 0.89 -15.50
N ALA A 241 -21.66 0.29 -15.70
CA ALA A 241 -22.74 0.30 -14.71
C ALA A 241 -22.38 -0.39 -13.39
N VAL A 242 -21.48 -1.38 -13.42
CA VAL A 242 -21.02 -2.12 -12.23
C VAL A 242 -19.60 -1.75 -11.80
N LEU A 243 -18.80 -1.16 -12.70
CA LEU A 243 -17.39 -0.87 -12.44
C LEU A 243 -17.08 0.58 -12.08
N ARG A 244 -17.88 1.54 -12.51
CA ARG A 244 -17.55 2.98 -12.43
C ARG A 244 -17.23 3.44 -11.02
N ASP A 245 -17.94 2.90 -10.04
CA ASP A 245 -17.79 3.22 -8.62
C ASP A 245 -17.27 2.02 -7.81
N PHE A 246 -16.81 0.95 -8.47
CA PHE A 246 -16.22 -0.21 -7.81
C PHE A 246 -14.77 0.07 -7.43
N ILE A 247 -14.41 -0.36 -6.21
CA ILE A 247 -13.05 -0.32 -5.68
C ILE A 247 -12.80 -1.68 -4.99
N LEU A 248 -11.77 -2.41 -5.42
CA LEU A 248 -11.35 -3.64 -4.75
C LEU A 248 -10.61 -3.29 -3.44
N THR A 249 -11.09 -3.80 -2.31
CA THR A 249 -10.53 -3.47 -0.99
C THR A 249 -9.65 -4.59 -0.45
N VAL A 250 -8.39 -4.26 -0.13
CA VAL A 250 -7.40 -5.23 0.37
C VAL A 250 -6.90 -4.82 1.75
N GLY A 251 -7.12 -5.66 2.76
CA GLY A 251 -6.48 -5.55 4.07
C GLY A 251 -5.19 -6.35 4.11
N VAL A 252 -4.11 -5.78 4.65
CA VAL A 252 -2.86 -6.48 4.97
C VAL A 252 -2.63 -6.39 6.46
N VAL A 253 -2.70 -7.53 7.14
CA VAL A 253 -2.56 -7.60 8.59
C VAL A 253 -1.38 -8.43 9.04
N SER A 254 -0.72 -8.05 10.13
CA SER A 254 0.34 -8.85 10.76
C SER A 254 0.03 -9.10 12.23
N ASN A 255 0.49 -10.23 12.77
CA ASN A 255 0.21 -10.65 14.14
C ASN A 255 1.00 -9.88 15.21
N HIS A 256 0.45 -9.89 16.42
CA HIS A 256 1.10 -9.69 17.71
C HIS A 256 0.38 -10.61 18.73
N GLY A 257 1.11 -11.37 19.54
CA GLY A 257 0.50 -12.14 20.63
C GLY A 257 -0.12 -13.48 20.27
N ASN A 258 0.36 -14.21 19.26
CA ASN A 258 -0.16 -15.54 18.89
C ASN A 258 -1.69 -15.55 18.66
N TRP A 259 -2.25 -14.46 18.11
CA TRP A 259 -3.69 -14.30 17.83
C TRP A 259 -4.20 -15.18 16.68
N PHE A 260 -3.31 -15.93 16.02
CA PHE A 260 -3.59 -16.66 14.81
C PHE A 260 -3.40 -18.16 15.00
N THR A 261 -4.48 -18.91 14.77
CA THR A 261 -4.39 -20.19 14.08
C THR A 261 -5.38 -20.13 12.93
N ASP A 262 -4.97 -20.59 11.75
CA ASP A 262 -5.79 -20.64 10.51
C ASP A 262 -7.15 -21.36 10.71
N LYS A 263 -7.29 -22.13 11.80
CA LYS A 263 -8.46 -22.93 12.13
C LYS A 263 -9.43 -22.27 13.11
N ASP A 264 -9.02 -21.23 13.85
CA ASP A 264 -9.90 -20.53 14.80
C ASP A 264 -9.67 -19.01 14.77
N HIS A 265 -10.42 -18.33 13.91
CA HIS A 265 -10.42 -16.87 13.85
C HIS A 265 -11.09 -16.29 15.10
N ASN A 266 -10.35 -15.48 15.85
CA ASN A 266 -10.94 -14.60 16.86
C ASN A 266 -11.96 -13.63 16.22
N LYS A 267 -12.79 -13.03 17.07
CA LYS A 267 -13.91 -12.17 16.63
C LYS A 267 -13.43 -10.98 15.78
N GLU A 268 -12.28 -10.39 16.09
CA GLU A 268 -11.74 -9.25 15.35
C GLU A 268 -11.31 -9.66 13.95
N LEU A 269 -10.61 -10.78 13.78
CA LEU A 269 -10.20 -11.27 12.47
C LEU A 269 -11.42 -11.62 11.62
N LYS A 270 -12.49 -12.18 12.23
CA LYS A 270 -13.78 -12.38 11.57
C LYS A 270 -14.39 -11.07 11.07
N VAL A 271 -14.33 -10.00 11.87
CA VAL A 271 -14.79 -8.66 11.46
C VAL A 271 -13.97 -8.15 10.28
N LEU A 272 -12.64 -8.24 10.33
CA LEU A 272 -11.79 -7.79 9.23
C LEU A 272 -12.03 -8.59 7.95
N ALA A 273 -12.12 -9.92 8.05
CA ALA A 273 -12.35 -10.80 6.90
C ALA A 273 -13.70 -10.55 6.23
N GLN A 274 -14.71 -10.13 7.00
CA GLN A 274 -16.02 -9.74 6.47
C GLN A 274 -16.06 -8.31 5.93
N SER A 275 -15.11 -7.46 6.28
CA SER A 275 -15.05 -6.08 5.80
C SER A 275 -14.35 -5.96 4.45
N TYR A 276 -13.14 -6.51 4.32
CA TYR A 276 -12.35 -6.41 3.09
C TYR A 276 -12.75 -7.45 2.06
N ASP A 277 -12.55 -7.14 0.78
CA ASP A 277 -12.78 -8.09 -0.33
C ASP A 277 -11.65 -9.13 -0.33
N TRP A 278 -10.44 -8.66 -0.01
CA TRP A 278 -9.28 -9.47 0.28
C TRP A 278 -8.70 -9.14 1.64
N LEU A 279 -8.41 -10.16 2.45
CA LEU A 279 -7.65 -10.00 3.68
C LEU A 279 -6.41 -10.90 3.62
N LEU A 280 -5.25 -10.27 3.55
CA LEU A 280 -3.94 -10.92 3.58
C LEU A 280 -3.38 -10.88 5.00
N PHE A 281 -2.82 -11.99 5.44
CA PHE A 281 -2.12 -12.10 6.70
C PHE A 281 -0.62 -12.30 6.44
N LEU A 282 0.18 -11.27 6.77
CA LEU A 282 1.63 -11.36 6.78
C LEU A 282 2.07 -12.21 7.97
N THR A 283 2.60 -13.39 7.66
CA THR A 283 3.02 -14.37 8.66
C THR A 283 4.17 -13.87 9.52
N ASP A 284 4.20 -14.31 10.78
CA ASP A 284 5.29 -14.06 11.73
C ASP A 284 6.63 -14.51 11.14
N ARG A 285 6.64 -15.65 10.42
CA ARG A 285 7.79 -16.15 9.70
C ARG A 285 8.26 -15.13 8.65
N GLY A 286 7.38 -14.67 7.76
CA GLY A 286 7.74 -13.76 6.69
C GLY A 286 8.26 -12.42 7.21
N LEU A 287 7.59 -11.84 8.21
CA LEU A 287 8.05 -10.61 8.85
C LEU A 287 9.40 -10.79 9.55
N SER A 288 9.58 -11.88 10.30
CA SER A 288 10.84 -12.19 10.99
C SER A 288 11.98 -12.46 10.02
N GLU A 289 11.71 -13.12 8.90
CA GLU A 289 12.68 -13.39 7.84
C GLU A 289 13.18 -12.07 7.23
N PHE A 290 12.27 -11.17 6.83
CA PHE A 290 12.65 -9.86 6.30
C PHE A 290 13.43 -9.02 7.32
N VAL A 291 12.97 -8.97 8.58
CA VAL A 291 13.67 -8.21 9.62
C VAL A 291 15.03 -8.81 9.94
N SER A 292 15.16 -10.14 9.92
CA SER A 292 16.44 -10.79 10.09
C SER A 292 17.40 -10.43 8.96
N GLU A 293 16.98 -10.62 7.70
CA GLU A 293 17.83 -10.36 6.52
C GLU A 293 18.17 -8.89 6.33
N MET A 294 17.30 -7.97 6.79
CA MET A 294 17.57 -6.54 6.70
C MET A 294 18.34 -6.00 7.90
N LEU A 295 18.06 -6.43 9.14
CA LEU A 295 18.56 -5.76 10.35
C LEU A 295 19.47 -6.63 11.21
N LEU A 296 19.03 -7.84 11.56
CA LEU A 296 19.66 -8.64 12.62
C LEU A 296 20.82 -9.49 12.11
N LYS A 297 20.68 -10.02 10.90
CA LYS A 297 21.67 -10.82 10.17
C LYS A 297 21.70 -10.30 8.72
N PRO A 298 22.22 -9.08 8.53
CA PRO A 298 22.10 -8.37 7.27
C PRO A 298 22.70 -9.18 6.12
N THR A 299 21.92 -9.37 5.06
CA THR A 299 22.46 -9.84 3.79
C THR A 299 23.14 -8.67 3.06
N PRO A 300 24.22 -8.91 2.29
CA PRO A 300 24.91 -7.84 1.57
C PRO A 300 24.01 -7.03 0.63
N GLU A 301 23.00 -7.68 0.03
CA GLU A 301 22.03 -7.05 -0.86
C GLU A 301 21.12 -6.02 -0.17
N LEU A 302 20.95 -6.06 1.15
CA LEU A 302 20.07 -5.16 1.92
C LEU A 302 20.81 -4.13 2.78
N THR A 303 22.13 -4.00 2.61
CA THR A 303 22.96 -3.06 3.40
C THR A 303 22.44 -1.63 3.38
N ASP A 304 22.13 -1.08 2.21
CA ASP A 304 21.64 0.30 2.11
C ASP A 304 20.27 0.49 2.77
N ALA A 305 19.40 -0.53 2.72
CA ALA A 305 18.11 -0.52 3.41
C ALA A 305 18.30 -0.52 4.93
N ARG A 306 19.23 -1.34 5.44
CA ARG A 306 19.62 -1.36 6.85
C ARG A 306 20.11 0.00 7.32
N GLU A 307 21.03 0.61 6.58
CA GLU A 307 21.57 1.92 6.94
C GLU A 307 20.51 3.00 6.98
N ALA A 308 19.61 3.03 5.99
CA ALA A 308 18.51 3.99 5.96
C ALA A 308 17.54 3.79 7.13
N PHE A 309 17.26 2.53 7.50
CA PHE A 309 16.48 2.20 8.69
C PHE A 309 17.19 2.73 9.95
N LEU A 310 18.46 2.39 10.17
CA LEU A 310 19.20 2.81 11.36
C LEU A 310 19.37 4.32 11.46
N LYS A 311 19.47 5.04 10.33
CA LYS A 311 19.48 6.52 10.30
C LYS A 311 18.12 7.13 10.65
N SER A 312 17.02 6.44 10.32
CA SER A 312 15.65 6.90 10.65
C SER A 312 15.27 6.62 12.10
N TYR A 313 15.77 5.52 12.65
CA TYR A 313 15.45 4.99 13.97
C TYR A 313 16.69 4.91 14.86
N GLY A 314 17.66 5.78 14.65
CA GLY A 314 18.87 5.88 15.46
C GLY A 314 18.74 6.96 16.54
N PRO A 315 19.69 7.02 17.49
CA PRO A 315 19.72 8.06 18.50
C PRO A 315 19.94 9.46 17.90
N GLU A 316 20.60 9.52 16.73
CA GLU A 316 20.79 10.75 15.98
C GLU A 316 19.53 11.07 15.18
N ASN A 317 18.87 12.18 15.53
CA ASN A 317 17.67 12.65 14.84
C ASN A 317 17.99 13.22 13.45
N SER A 318 18.30 12.33 12.50
CA SER A 318 18.71 12.67 11.13
C SER A 318 17.53 12.79 10.14
N GLY A 319 16.30 12.73 10.66
CA GLY A 319 15.06 12.76 9.90
C GLY A 319 14.68 11.42 9.23
N ASN A 320 13.38 11.21 9.05
CA ASN A 320 12.83 9.98 8.47
C ASN A 320 13.25 9.79 7.01
N ARG A 321 13.89 8.64 6.74
CA ARG A 321 14.33 8.20 5.40
C ARG A 321 14.07 6.70 5.14
N PHE A 322 13.21 6.08 5.95
CA PHE A 322 12.82 4.68 5.82
C PHE A 322 11.33 4.53 6.17
N THR A 323 10.47 5.12 5.36
CA THR A 323 9.01 5.02 5.48
C THR A 323 8.38 4.84 4.10
N LYS A 324 7.10 4.46 4.04
CA LYS A 324 6.39 4.36 2.76
C LYS A 324 6.42 5.69 1.98
N VAL A 325 6.36 6.84 2.65
CA VAL A 325 6.38 8.17 2.01
C VAL A 325 7.79 8.65 1.68
N LYS A 326 8.76 8.43 2.58
CA LYS A 326 10.14 8.92 2.44
C LYS A 326 11.13 7.77 2.53
N MET A 327 11.94 7.61 1.49
CA MET A 327 12.94 6.55 1.42
C MET A 327 14.29 7.11 1.00
N ASP A 328 15.37 6.63 1.59
CA ASP A 328 16.72 6.87 1.07
C ASP A 328 16.83 6.25 -0.34
N MET A 329 17.36 6.99 -1.30
CA MET A 329 17.36 6.54 -2.70
C MET A 329 18.13 5.22 -2.90
N LYS A 330 19.21 4.99 -2.15
CA LYS A 330 19.95 3.73 -2.21
C LYS A 330 19.13 2.58 -1.61
N ALA A 331 18.46 2.85 -0.49
CA ALA A 331 17.54 1.89 0.12
C ALA A 331 16.37 1.54 -0.83
N ASP A 332 15.80 2.51 -1.55
CA ASP A 332 14.75 2.25 -2.54
C ASP A 332 15.23 1.32 -3.65
N LEU A 333 16.45 1.55 -4.18
CA LEU A 333 17.02 0.71 -5.22
C LEU A 333 17.19 -0.74 -4.76
N VAL A 334 17.83 -0.96 -3.60
CA VAL A 334 18.07 -2.33 -3.11
C VAL A 334 16.77 -3.04 -2.74
N LEU A 335 15.78 -2.33 -2.18
CA LEU A 335 14.46 -2.91 -1.87
C LEU A 335 13.70 -3.28 -3.14
N ARG A 336 13.74 -2.45 -4.19
CA ARG A 336 13.17 -2.82 -5.50
C ARG A 336 13.79 -4.10 -6.05
N ASN A 337 15.12 -4.19 -6.02
CA ASN A 337 15.84 -5.33 -6.54
C ASN A 337 15.55 -6.60 -5.72
N TYR A 338 15.58 -6.51 -4.39
CA TYR A 338 15.26 -7.61 -3.49
C TYR A 338 13.84 -8.13 -3.73
N PHE A 339 12.84 -7.25 -3.78
CA PHE A 339 11.45 -7.67 -3.97
C PHE A 339 11.17 -8.26 -5.36
N ALA A 340 11.86 -7.77 -6.39
CA ALA A 340 11.78 -8.34 -7.72
C ALA A 340 12.45 -9.73 -7.81
N ALA A 341 13.65 -9.88 -7.25
CA ALA A 341 14.42 -11.12 -7.29
C ALA A 341 13.80 -12.23 -6.43
N HIS A 342 13.25 -11.88 -5.27
CA HIS A 342 12.72 -12.84 -4.28
C HIS A 342 11.19 -12.94 -4.31
N LYS A 343 10.54 -12.57 -5.42
CA LYS A 343 9.07 -12.47 -5.54
C LYS A 343 8.32 -13.70 -5.02
N LYS A 344 8.72 -14.91 -5.41
CA LYS A 344 8.05 -16.16 -4.97
C LYS A 344 8.17 -16.39 -3.46
N LYS A 345 9.33 -16.09 -2.89
CA LYS A 345 9.61 -16.20 -1.45
C LYS A 345 8.73 -15.20 -0.69
N ILE A 346 8.69 -13.95 -1.15
CA ILE A 346 7.88 -12.89 -0.53
C ILE A 346 6.38 -13.17 -0.63
N GLU A 347 5.90 -13.71 -1.75
CA GLU A 347 4.50 -14.13 -1.90
C GLU A 347 4.13 -15.22 -0.88
N SER A 348 5.08 -16.10 -0.51
CA SER A 348 4.86 -17.13 0.52
C SER A 348 4.78 -16.57 1.94
N TRP A 349 5.11 -15.29 2.15
CA TRP A 349 4.96 -14.65 3.45
C TRP A 349 3.50 -14.35 3.80
N PHE A 350 2.59 -14.43 2.83
CA PHE A 350 1.18 -14.08 3.01
C PHE A 350 0.26 -15.30 2.98
N ASN A 351 -0.59 -15.43 4.00
CA ASN A 351 -1.78 -16.27 3.96
C ASN A 351 -2.98 -15.45 3.49
N VAL A 352 -3.87 -16.06 2.71
CA VAL A 352 -5.14 -15.43 2.31
C VAL A 352 -6.22 -15.87 3.29
N ILE A 353 -6.72 -14.91 4.08
CA ILE A 353 -7.79 -15.13 5.07
C ILE A 353 -9.17 -15.02 4.40
N ALA A 354 -9.31 -14.05 3.51
CA ALA A 354 -10.49 -13.86 2.69
C ALA A 354 -10.06 -13.39 1.29
N PRO A 355 -10.74 -13.84 0.22
CA PRO A 355 -11.73 -14.91 0.20
C PRO A 355 -11.09 -16.29 0.43
N ALA A 356 -11.86 -17.23 0.99
CA ALA A 356 -11.34 -18.55 1.35
C ALA A 356 -10.86 -19.32 0.11
N LYS A 357 -9.82 -20.16 0.29
CA LYS A 357 -9.24 -21.02 -0.77
C LYS A 357 -8.65 -20.28 -1.98
N ARG A 358 -8.56 -18.95 -1.97
CA ARG A 358 -7.84 -18.19 -3.00
C ARG A 358 -6.39 -17.97 -2.62
N THR A 359 -5.62 -17.50 -3.60
CA THR A 359 -4.16 -17.30 -3.48
C THR A 359 -3.79 -15.87 -3.81
N VAL A 360 -2.62 -15.41 -3.33
CA VAL A 360 -2.04 -14.11 -3.71
C VAL A 360 -1.91 -13.97 -5.24
N LYS A 361 -1.65 -15.08 -5.95
CA LYS A 361 -1.62 -15.09 -7.43
C LYS A 361 -2.97 -14.72 -8.04
N THR A 362 -4.07 -15.13 -7.40
CA THR A 362 -5.43 -14.79 -7.86
C THR A 362 -5.70 -13.30 -7.64
N LEU A 363 -5.37 -12.75 -6.46
CA LEU A 363 -5.43 -11.30 -6.22
C LEU A 363 -4.60 -10.52 -7.25
N GLN A 364 -3.38 -10.95 -7.56
CA GLN A 364 -2.57 -10.30 -8.60
C GLN A 364 -3.24 -10.33 -9.98
N ALA A 365 -3.91 -11.44 -10.33
CA ALA A 365 -4.63 -11.54 -11.60
C ALA A 365 -5.84 -10.59 -11.63
N GLU A 366 -6.59 -10.49 -10.54
CA GLU A 366 -7.73 -9.56 -10.41
C GLU A 366 -7.27 -8.10 -10.50
N LEU A 367 -6.19 -7.73 -9.81
CA LEU A 367 -5.62 -6.39 -9.88
C LEU A 367 -5.14 -6.04 -11.30
N ARG A 368 -4.54 -7.00 -12.02
CA ARG A 368 -4.17 -6.81 -13.43
C ARG A 368 -5.40 -6.67 -14.32
N ALA A 369 -6.40 -7.54 -14.13
CA ALA A 369 -7.65 -7.49 -14.88
C ALA A 369 -8.41 -6.17 -14.68
N LEU A 370 -8.32 -5.57 -13.49
CA LEU A 370 -8.82 -4.22 -13.20
C LEU A 370 -7.95 -3.15 -13.86
N ASN A 371 -6.63 -3.21 -13.70
CA ASN A 371 -5.71 -2.25 -14.30
C ASN A 371 -5.83 -2.16 -15.84
N ASP A 372 -6.03 -3.30 -16.51
CA ASP A 372 -6.01 -3.40 -17.97
C ASP A 372 -7.33 -2.98 -18.64
N LYS A 373 -8.32 -2.52 -17.86
CA LYS A 373 -9.60 -2.05 -18.42
C LYS A 373 -9.46 -0.66 -19.04
N ASP A 374 -10.34 -0.36 -20.00
CA ASP A 374 -10.50 0.99 -20.54
C ASP A 374 -11.27 1.89 -19.56
N TRP A 375 -10.55 2.35 -18.53
CA TRP A 375 -11.10 3.25 -17.51
C TRP A 375 -11.57 4.59 -18.08
N SER A 376 -11.00 5.02 -19.21
CA SER A 376 -11.45 6.25 -19.89
C SER A 376 -12.87 6.10 -20.42
N LYS A 377 -13.27 4.89 -20.84
CA LYS A 377 -14.64 4.57 -21.24
C LYS A 377 -15.54 4.29 -20.05
N ILE A 378 -15.06 3.55 -19.04
CA ILE A 378 -15.84 3.18 -17.85
C ILE A 378 -16.26 4.42 -17.04
N LEU A 379 -15.36 5.40 -16.92
CA LEU A 379 -15.58 6.61 -16.13
C LEU A 379 -16.34 7.72 -16.89
N LYS A 380 -16.55 7.59 -18.21
CA LYS A 380 -17.45 8.49 -18.96
C LYS A 380 -18.86 8.29 -18.45
N LYS A 381 -19.52 9.38 -18.05
CA LYS A 381 -20.88 9.35 -17.51
C LYS A 381 -21.90 8.95 -18.55
#